data_AF-A0A822H9N1-F1
#
_entry.id   AF-A0A822H9N1-F1
#
_cell.length_a   1.000
_cell.length_b   1.000
_cell.length_c   1.000
_cell.angle_alpha   90.00
_cell.angle_beta   90.00
_cell.angle_gamma   90.00
#
_symmetry.space_group_name_H-M   'P 1'
#
loop_
_entity.id
_entity.type
_entity.pdbx_description
1 polymer ?
#
loop_
_entity_poly.entity_id
_entity_poly.type
_entity_poly.pdbx_seq_one_letter_code
_entity_poly.pdbx_strand_id
1 'polypeptide(L)'
;HLSFQGLSLFQNQYNALSQPWNDDDAYKFYEIVEKLNRENREQVLTDQLNKHWIRLFAKTCTGDLCPIQSVMGGIATQEAIKAVTGKFMPIRQFLYFDAIECLPENVFHPSNETTSESNT
;
A
#
# COMPACT_ATOMS: atom_id res chain seq x y z
N HIS A 1 -0.18 -6.50 -1.74
CA HIS A 1 -1.31 -7.37 -1.36
C HIS A 1 -1.76 -7.13 0.09
N LEU A 2 -0.94 -7.47 1.09
CA LEU A 2 -1.32 -7.39 2.52
C LEU A 2 -1.81 -5.99 2.94
N SER A 3 -1.20 -4.91 2.45
CA SER A 3 -1.64 -3.54 2.78
C SER A 3 -3.09 -3.25 2.34
N PHE A 4 -3.54 -3.75 1.20
CA PHE A 4 -4.93 -3.58 0.75
C PHE A 4 -5.92 -4.38 1.60
N GLN A 5 -5.52 -5.58 2.06
CA GLN A 5 -6.33 -6.36 3.01
C GLN A 5 -6.38 -5.67 4.38
N GLY A 6 -5.23 -5.20 4.87
CA GLY A 6 -5.12 -4.42 6.09
C GLY A 6 -5.95 -3.14 6.06
N LEU A 7 -6.06 -2.48 4.90
CA LEU A 7 -6.91 -1.29 4.73
C LEU A 7 -8.38 -1.60 4.91
N SER A 8 -8.87 -2.69 4.32
CA SER A 8 -10.24 -3.15 4.52
C SER A 8 -10.51 -3.47 5.99
N LEU A 9 -9.59 -4.16 6.67
CA LEU A 9 -9.71 -4.44 8.10
C LEU A 9 -9.68 -3.18 8.97
N PHE A 10 -8.78 -2.24 8.66
CA PHE A 10 -8.69 -0.96 9.37
C PHE A 10 -10.01 -0.18 9.24
N GLN A 11 -10.56 -0.09 8.03
CA GLN A 11 -11.84 0.57 7.80
C GLN A 11 -12.98 -0.09 8.57
N ASN A 12 -13.03 -1.43 8.61
CA ASN A 12 -14.03 -2.17 9.37
C ASN A 12 -13.88 -1.98 10.89
N GLN A 13 -12.66 -1.84 11.40
CA GLN A 13 -12.40 -1.71 12.84
C GLN A 13 -12.65 -0.29 13.36
N TYR A 14 -12.26 0.73 12.60
CA TYR A 14 -12.31 2.13 13.04
C TYR A 14 -13.46 2.93 12.40
N ASN A 15 -14.24 2.34 11.49
CA ASN A 15 -15.25 3.02 10.67
C ASN A 15 -14.71 4.26 9.94
N ALA A 16 -13.41 4.31 9.70
CA ALA A 16 -12.70 5.41 9.08
C ALA A 16 -11.44 4.88 8.40
N LEU A 17 -10.94 5.62 7.41
CA LEU A 17 -9.61 5.40 6.84
C LEU A 17 -8.55 6.10 7.69
N SER A 18 -7.29 5.66 7.60
CA SER A 18 -6.19 6.32 8.29
C SER A 18 -6.04 7.77 7.82
N GLN A 19 -5.88 8.69 8.76
CA GLN A 19 -5.73 10.09 8.43
C GLN A 19 -4.42 10.33 7.63
N PRO A 20 -4.43 11.22 6.62
CA PRO A 20 -3.23 11.53 5.85
C PRO A 20 -2.06 11.93 6.77
N TRP A 21 -0.88 11.35 6.53
CA TRP A 21 0.35 11.65 7.28
C TRP A 21 0.30 11.45 8.80
N ASN A 22 -0.76 10.83 9.36
CA ASN A 22 -0.87 10.57 10.78
C ASN A 22 0.00 9.37 11.20
N ASP A 23 0.92 9.59 12.14
CA ASP A 23 1.85 8.55 12.61
C ASP A 23 1.21 7.50 13.51
N ASP A 24 0.24 7.90 14.34
CA ASP A 24 -0.48 6.97 15.24
C ASP A 24 -1.35 6.00 14.45
N ASP A 25 -2.07 6.49 13.45
CA ASP A 25 -2.89 5.65 12.57
C ASP A 25 -2.00 4.75 11.71
N ALA A 26 -0.87 5.25 11.22
CA ALA A 26 0.10 4.43 10.49
C ALA A 26 0.71 3.31 11.36
N TYR A 27 0.91 3.58 12.66
CA TYR A 27 1.38 2.57 13.62
C TYR A 27 0.31 1.50 13.87
N LYS A 28 -0.94 1.90 14.15
CA LYS A 28 -2.08 0.96 14.31
C LYS A 28 -2.31 0.12 13.06
N PHE A 29 -2.19 0.74 11.88
CA PHE A 29 -2.30 0.05 10.60
C PHE A 29 -1.22 -1.02 10.42
N TYR A 30 0.04 -0.70 10.79
CA TYR A 30 1.12 -1.67 10.75
C TYR A 30 0.84 -2.90 11.63
N GLU A 31 0.33 -2.70 12.85
CA GLU A 31 -0.04 -3.80 13.75
C GLU A 31 -1.12 -4.71 13.15
N ILE A 32 -2.10 -4.14 12.46
CA ILE A 32 -3.15 -4.90 11.74
C ILE A 32 -2.53 -5.73 10.62
N VAL A 33 -1.67 -5.14 9.80
CA VAL A 33 -1.01 -5.84 8.68
C VAL A 33 -0.07 -6.93 9.20
N GLU A 34 0.63 -6.69 10.30
CA GLU A 34 1.51 -7.67 10.92
C GLU A 34 0.72 -8.86 11.49
N LYS A 35 -0.42 -8.59 12.14
CA LYS A 35 -1.35 -9.63 12.59
C LYS A 35 -1.89 -10.44 11.41
N LEU A 36 -2.32 -9.77 10.33
CA LEU A 36 -2.80 -10.43 9.11
C LEU A 36 -1.73 -11.34 8.49
N ASN A 37 -0.47 -10.90 8.44
CA ASN A 37 0.64 -11.73 7.94
C ASN A 37 0.89 -12.98 8.81
N ARG A 38 0.69 -12.87 10.13
CA ARG A 38 0.77 -14.02 11.05
C ARG A 38 -0.40 -14.99 10.89
N GLU A 39 -1.59 -14.50 10.60
CA GLU A 39 -2.79 -15.33 10.40
C GLU A 39 -2.78 -16.03 9.03
N ASN A 40 -2.28 -15.38 7.98
CA ASN A 40 -2.15 -15.93 6.63
C ASN A 40 -0.93 -16.86 6.43
N ARG A 41 -0.36 -17.38 7.51
CA ARG A 41 0.84 -18.24 7.54
C ARG A 41 0.78 -19.46 6.62
N GLU A 42 -0.42 -19.93 6.27
CA GLU A 42 -0.60 -21.15 5.47
C GLU A 42 -0.52 -20.95 3.94
N GLN A 43 -0.62 -19.71 3.43
CA GLN A 43 -0.74 -19.48 1.98
C GLN A 43 0.40 -18.66 1.39
N VAL A 44 0.80 -17.56 2.02
CA VAL A 44 1.87 -16.68 1.52
C VAL A 44 2.56 -16.02 2.72
N LEU A 45 3.61 -16.66 3.24
CA LEU A 45 4.43 -16.05 4.29
C LEU A 45 5.38 -15.04 3.66
N THR A 46 5.27 -13.77 4.04
CA THR A 46 6.33 -12.79 3.78
C THR A 46 7.19 -12.69 5.03
N ASP A 47 8.40 -13.27 4.99
CA ASP A 47 9.32 -13.32 6.13
C ASP A 47 9.78 -11.93 6.60
N GLN A 48 9.69 -10.91 5.74
CA GLN A 48 10.09 -9.54 6.06
C GLN A 48 9.04 -8.53 5.62
N LEU A 49 8.20 -8.09 6.56
CA LEU A 49 7.34 -6.93 6.36
C LEU A 49 8.16 -5.64 6.47
N ASN A 50 8.26 -4.89 5.37
CA ASN A 50 8.89 -3.59 5.41
C ASN A 50 7.97 -2.56 6.09
N LYS A 51 8.28 -2.24 7.35
CA LYS A 51 7.52 -1.30 8.19
C LYS A 51 7.40 0.09 7.56
N HIS A 52 8.44 0.55 6.86
CA HIS A 52 8.44 1.87 6.23
C HIS A 52 7.35 1.96 5.14
N TRP A 53 7.31 0.99 4.21
CA TRP A 53 6.33 1.00 3.12
C TRP A 53 4.89 0.80 3.61
N ILE A 54 4.68 -0.03 4.63
CA ILE A 54 3.34 -0.25 5.20
C ILE A 54 2.81 1.01 5.88
N ARG A 55 3.66 1.72 6.63
CA ARG A 55 3.29 3.00 7.23
C ARG A 55 3.08 4.08 6.18
N LEU A 56 3.93 4.13 5.16
CA LEU A 56 3.78 5.09 4.06
C LEU A 56 2.46 4.88 3.33
N PHE A 57 2.09 3.63 3.06
CA PHE A 57 0.78 3.29 2.49
C PHE A 57 -0.37 3.83 3.36
N ALA A 58 -0.32 3.64 4.68
CA ALA A 58 -1.35 4.18 5.58
C ALA A 58 -1.43 5.71 5.54
N LYS A 59 -0.29 6.39 5.37
CA LYS A 59 -0.23 7.85 5.26
C LYS A 59 -0.79 8.40 3.94
N THR A 60 -0.83 7.57 2.89
CA THR A 60 -1.23 7.99 1.53
C THR A 60 -2.53 7.35 1.03
N CYS A 61 -3.08 6.34 1.71
CA CYS A 61 -4.22 5.56 1.20
C CYS A 61 -5.54 6.33 1.05
N THR A 62 -5.65 7.52 1.66
CA THR A 62 -6.79 8.43 1.50
C THR A 62 -6.62 9.40 0.33
N GLY A 63 -5.50 9.32 -0.40
CA GLY A 63 -5.24 10.17 -1.56
C GLY A 63 -6.17 9.85 -2.74
N ASP A 64 -6.75 10.89 -3.32
CA ASP A 64 -7.56 10.80 -4.54
C ASP A 64 -6.92 11.67 -5.64
N LEU A 65 -6.27 11.02 -6.61
CA LEU A 65 -5.41 11.67 -7.60
C LEU A 65 -5.89 11.34 -9.02
N CYS A 66 -6.29 12.37 -9.77
CA CYS A 66 -6.78 12.22 -11.16
C CYS A 66 -5.84 11.43 -12.09
N PRO A 67 -4.50 11.59 -12.03
CA PRO A 67 -3.59 10.78 -12.85
C PRO A 67 -3.68 9.28 -12.53
N ILE A 68 -3.75 8.91 -11.25
CA ILE A 68 -3.87 7.50 -10.82
C ILE A 68 -5.22 6.93 -11.25
N GLN A 69 -6.30 7.68 -11.04
CA GLN A 69 -7.65 7.29 -11.49
C GLN A 69 -7.70 7.07 -13.01
N SER A 70 -7.05 7.94 -13.80
CA SER A 70 -7.00 7.84 -15.25
C SER A 70 -6.27 6.57 -15.72
N VAL A 71 -5.11 6.29 -15.11
CA VAL A 71 -4.32 5.08 -15.41
C VAL A 71 -5.10 3.81 -15.06
N MET A 72 -5.61 3.72 -13.83
CA MET A 72 -6.35 2.54 -13.36
C MET A 72 -7.66 2.34 -14.14
N GLY A 73 -8.37 3.42 -14.48
CA GLY A 73 -9.58 3.39 -15.29
C GLY A 73 -9.31 2.92 -16.73
N GLY A 74 -8.21 3.36 -17.35
CA GLY A 74 -7.79 2.88 -18.66
C GLY A 74 -7.47 1.38 -18.66
N ILE A 75 -6.73 0.92 -17.64
CA ILE A 75 -6.42 -0.50 -17.46
C ILE A 75 -7.69 -1.32 -17.28
N ALA A 76 -8.58 -0.91 -16.37
CA ALA A 76 -9.84 -1.60 -16.11
C ALA A 76 -10.73 -1.69 -17.37
N THR A 77 -10.81 -0.59 -18.13
CA THR A 77 -11.55 -0.55 -19.39
C THR A 77 -10.98 -1.54 -20.40
N GLN A 78 -9.65 -1.58 -20.54
CA GLN A 78 -9.00 -2.50 -21.46
C GLN A 78 -9.18 -3.96 -21.03
N GLU A 79 -9.13 -4.28 -19.72
CA GLU A 79 -9.43 -5.63 -19.22
C GLU A 79 -10.89 -6.03 -19.50
N ALA A 80 -11.85 -5.10 -19.40
CA ALA A 80 -13.22 -5.35 -19.80
C ALA A 80 -13.34 -5.70 -21.30
N ILE A 81 -12.66 -4.94 -22.17
CA ILE A 81 -12.59 -5.24 -23.62
C ILE A 81 -11.98 -6.62 -23.87
N LYS A 82 -10.91 -6.97 -23.15
CA LYS A 82 -10.28 -8.30 -23.26
C LYS A 82 -11.24 -9.42 -22.88
N ALA A 83 -11.99 -9.24 -21.79
CA ALA A 83 -12.95 -10.23 -21.30
C ALA A 83 -14.08 -10.50 -22.31
N VAL A 84 -14.60 -9.46 -22.98
CA VAL A 84 -15.70 -9.62 -23.94
C VAL A 84 -15.26 -10.03 -25.34
N THR A 85 -14.03 -9.68 -25.75
CA THR A 85 -13.53 -9.98 -27.11
C THR A 85 -12.71 -11.26 -27.19
N GLY A 86 -12.08 -11.69 -26.09
CA GLY A 86 -11.10 -12.78 -26.10
C GLY A 86 -9.85 -12.50 -26.94
N LYS A 87 -9.64 -11.26 -27.41
CA LYS A 87 -8.63 -10.93 -28.43
C LYS A 87 -7.22 -10.75 -27.88
N PHE A 88 -7.09 -10.19 -26.68
CA PHE A 88 -5.78 -9.93 -26.07
C PHE A 88 -5.63 -10.66 -24.74
N MET A 89 -4.38 -10.85 -24.32
CA MET A 89 -4.05 -11.54 -23.07
C MET A 89 -4.48 -10.71 -21.85
N PRO A 90 -5.32 -11.26 -20.97
CA PRO A 90 -5.75 -10.58 -19.73
C PRO A 90 -4.65 -10.62 -18.68
N ILE A 91 -4.72 -9.69 -17.73
CA ILE A 91 -3.92 -9.73 -16.51
C ILE A 91 -4.30 -10.99 -15.71
N ARG A 92 -3.31 -11.70 -15.17
CA ARG A 92 -3.51 -12.92 -14.36
C ARG A 92 -2.78 -12.80 -13.02
N GLN A 93 -3.43 -12.57 -11.89
CA GLN A 93 -4.81 -12.11 -11.64
C GLN A 93 -4.83 -10.76 -10.89
N PHE A 94 -3.71 -10.40 -10.26
CA PHE A 94 -3.55 -9.18 -9.49
C PHE A 94 -2.61 -8.23 -10.23
N LEU A 95 -2.96 -6.95 -10.21
CA LEU A 95 -2.09 -5.86 -10.61
C LEU A 95 -1.96 -4.90 -9.43
N TYR A 96 -0.72 -4.63 -9.03
CA TYR A 96 -0.41 -3.55 -8.10
C TYR A 96 0.38 -2.50 -8.87
N PHE A 97 0.00 -1.25 -8.68
CA PHE A 97 0.65 -0.10 -9.27
C PHE A 97 0.87 0.93 -8.16
N ASP A 98 2.06 1.51 -8.13
CA ASP A 98 2.42 2.61 -7.27
C ASP A 98 3.25 3.62 -8.06
N ALA A 99 3.27 4.85 -7.56
CA ALA A 99 4.03 5.97 -8.10
C ALA A 99 4.67 6.72 -6.93
N ILE A 100 5.38 5.98 -6.07
CA ILE A 100 5.99 6.51 -4.85
C ILE A 100 7.07 7.55 -5.15
N GLU A 101 7.64 7.52 -6.35
CA GLU A 101 8.61 8.49 -6.85
C GLU A 101 8.00 9.89 -7.02
N CYS A 102 6.67 10.01 -7.01
CA CYS A 102 5.99 11.30 -6.98
C CYS A 102 6.01 11.97 -5.59
N LEU A 103 6.42 11.26 -4.54
CA LEU A 103 6.57 11.85 -3.20
C LEU A 103 7.89 12.63 -3.10
N PRO A 104 7.97 13.62 -2.19
CA PRO A 104 9.22 14.32 -1.91
C PRO A 104 10.38 13.37 -1.55
N GLU A 105 11.60 13.70 -1.97
CA GLU A 105 12.79 12.84 -1.80
C GLU A 105 13.05 12.42 -0.36
N ASN A 106 12.77 13.29 0.61
CA ASN A 106 12.95 13.01 2.04
C ASN A 106 11.98 11.95 2.60
N VAL A 107 10.94 11.59 1.84
CA VAL A 107 10.01 10.51 2.17
C VAL A 107 10.39 9.22 1.45
N PHE A 108 10.84 9.34 0.19
CA PHE A 108 11.25 8.21 -0.66
C PHE A 108 12.56 7.58 -0.19
N HIS A 109 13.52 8.40 0.21
CA HIS A 109 14.72 7.98 0.93
C HIS A 109 14.55 8.36 2.39
N PRO A 110 14.17 7.42 3.28
CA PRO A 110 14.29 7.70 4.70
C PRO A 110 15.75 8.07 4.96
N SER A 111 16.00 9.33 5.30
CA SER A 111 17.33 9.81 5.62
C SER A 111 17.96 8.89 6.67
N ASN A 112 19.25 8.56 6.50
CA ASN A 112 20.05 7.83 7.48
C ASN A 112 20.33 8.69 8.74
N GLU A 113 19.31 9.32 9.33
CA GLU A 113 19.43 10.13 10.54
C GLU A 113 19.25 9.28 11.79
N THR A 114 20.20 8.37 12.03
CA THR A 114 20.55 7.84 13.37
C THR A 114 22.04 7.48 13.46
N THR A 115 22.91 8.31 12.88
CA THR A 115 24.37 8.15 13.07
C THR A 115 25.07 9.46 13.38
N SER A 116 24.59 10.19 14.39
CA SER A 116 25.40 11.17 15.13
C SER A 116 24.64 11.65 16.36
N GLU A 117 24.84 10.97 17.49
CA GLU A 117 24.93 11.58 18.85
C GLU A 117 25.03 10.47 19.92
N SER A 118 26.23 9.89 20.05
CA SER A 118 26.74 9.40 21.34
C SER A 118 28.26 9.22 21.23
N ASN A 119 28.97 10.33 21.05
CA ASN A 119 30.36 10.46 21.46
C ASN A 119 30.39 11.45 22.63
N THR A 120 30.24 10.93 23.85
CA THR A 120 30.87 11.44 25.08
C THR A 120 30.76 10.38 26.16
#